data_AF-A0A7L2UM07-F1
#
_entry.id   AF-A0A7L2UM07-F1
#
_cell.length_a   1.000
_cell.length_b   1.000
_cell.length_c   1.000
_cell.angle_alpha   90.00
_cell.angle_beta   90.00
_cell.angle_gamma   90.00
#
_symmetry.space_group_name_H-M   'P 1'
#
loop_
_entity.id
_entity.type
_entity.pdbx_description
1 polymer ?
#
loop_
_entity_poly.entity_id
_entity_poly.type
_entity_poly.pdbx_seq_one_letter_code
_entity_poly.pdbx_strand_id
1 'polypeptide(L)'
;TPLQTPEALPPTLAHGTRRRCWAPIRAGGLAPMGRTHIHLAAGLPGDPRVRSGMRPDSEIAIIIDGPRALAEGIPFFRSANGVILTPGDAEGRIPPKYFLRVLQLRPHR
;
A
#
# COMPACT_ATOMS: atom_id res chain seq x y z
N THR A 1 3.53 -15.54 3.27
CA THR A 1 3.48 -15.71 4.73
C THR A 1 2.56 -14.68 5.36
N PRO A 2 1.58 -15.06 6.19
CA PRO A 2 0.72 -14.10 6.88
C PRO A 2 1.50 -13.22 7.86
N LEU A 3 1.08 -11.97 8.02
CA LEU A 3 1.63 -11.00 8.98
C LEU A 3 0.56 -10.72 10.03
N GLN A 4 0.68 -11.36 11.19
CA GLN A 4 -0.39 -11.40 12.20
C GLN A 4 -0.22 -10.38 13.32
N THR A 5 0.93 -9.73 13.43
CA THR A 5 1.20 -8.73 14.45
C THR A 5 1.75 -7.44 13.83
N PRO A 6 1.56 -6.27 14.48
CA PRO A 6 2.13 -5.01 14.03
C PRO A 6 3.64 -5.05 13.83
N GLU A 7 4.38 -5.80 14.66
CA GLU A 7 5.85 -5.93 14.61
C GLU A 7 6.31 -6.75 13.39
N ALA A 8 5.43 -7.61 12.87
CA ALA A 8 5.71 -8.38 11.65
C ALA A 8 5.53 -7.51 10.37
N LEU A 9 4.83 -6.39 10.46
CA LEU A 9 4.66 -5.46 9.34
C LEU A 9 5.96 -4.66 9.11
N PRO A 10 6.28 -4.35 7.84
CA PRO A 10 7.33 -3.37 7.56
C PRO A 10 7.01 -2.01 8.21
N PRO A 11 8.03 -1.24 8.64
CA PRO A 11 7.83 0.10 9.19
C PRO A 11 7.14 1.08 8.23
N THR A 12 7.12 0.76 6.94
CA THR A 12 6.44 1.55 5.91
C THR A 12 5.74 0.61 4.95
N LEU A 13 4.43 0.81 4.82
CA LEU A 13 3.60 0.23 3.76
C LEU A 13 3.23 1.33 2.80
N ALA A 14 3.69 1.24 1.55
CA ALA A 14 3.45 2.26 0.55
C ALA A 14 2.78 1.68 -0.69
N HIS A 15 1.76 2.38 -1.19
CA HIS A 15 1.19 2.12 -2.50
C HIS A 15 1.59 3.22 -3.48
N GLY A 16 2.32 2.87 -4.53
CA GLY A 16 2.64 3.79 -5.61
C GLY A 16 1.55 3.84 -6.65
N THR A 17 1.13 5.05 -7.02
CA THR A 17 0.11 5.26 -8.05
C THR A 17 0.41 6.48 -8.91
N ARG A 18 -0.36 6.65 -9.97
CA ARG A 18 -0.28 7.82 -10.86
C ARG A 18 -1.26 8.90 -10.41
N ARG A 19 -0.96 10.15 -10.72
CA ARG A 19 -1.73 11.33 -10.27
C ARG A 19 -3.20 11.24 -10.68
N ARG A 20 -3.48 10.81 -11.91
CA ARG A 20 -4.85 10.65 -12.43
C ARG A 20 -5.70 9.66 -11.63
N CYS A 21 -5.07 8.70 -10.95
CA CYS A 21 -5.76 7.69 -10.15
C CYS A 21 -6.06 8.20 -8.72
N TRP A 22 -5.52 9.36 -8.32
CA TRP A 22 -5.66 9.84 -6.94
C TRP A 22 -7.10 10.17 -6.56
N ALA A 23 -7.84 10.89 -7.40
CA ALA A 23 -9.19 11.32 -7.07
C ALA A 23 -10.12 10.14 -6.68
N PRO A 24 -10.22 9.06 -7.48
CA PRO A 24 -11.04 7.90 -7.08
C PRO A 24 -10.45 7.14 -5.88
N ILE A 25 -9.12 7.03 -5.75
CA ILE A 25 -8.50 6.37 -4.59
C ILE A 25 -8.78 7.15 -3.29
N ARG A 26 -8.72 8.48 -3.33
CA ARG A 26 -9.04 9.33 -2.18
C ARG A 26 -10.48 9.16 -1.73
N ALA A 27 -11.41 8.99 -2.68
CA ALA A 27 -12.83 8.84 -2.38
C ALA A 27 -13.19 7.42 -1.91
N GLY A 28 -12.63 6.39 -2.55
CA GLY A 28 -13.08 5.00 -2.39
C GLY A 28 -12.01 4.02 -1.88
N GLY A 29 -10.85 4.49 -1.47
CA GLY A 29 -9.76 3.65 -0.98
C GLY A 29 -8.96 2.95 -2.09
N LEU A 30 -7.96 2.18 -1.68
CA LEU A 30 -7.24 1.28 -2.59
C LEU A 30 -8.06 0.03 -2.82
N ALA A 31 -8.09 -0.45 -4.06
CA ALA A 31 -8.71 -1.72 -4.43
C ALA A 31 -7.70 -2.55 -5.24
N PRO A 32 -7.86 -3.88 -5.34
CA PRO A 32 -6.92 -4.74 -6.06
C PRO A 32 -6.94 -4.49 -7.58
N MET A 33 -7.97 -3.78 -8.08
CA MET A 33 -8.19 -3.49 -9.50
C MET A 33 -8.31 -4.81 -10.28
N GLY A 34 -7.59 -4.98 -11.40
CA GLY A 34 -7.58 -6.23 -12.18
C GLY A 34 -6.72 -7.35 -11.57
N ARG A 35 -6.46 -7.33 -10.26
CA ARG A 35 -5.66 -8.34 -9.55
C ARG A 35 -6.48 -8.95 -8.42
N THR A 36 -5.93 -9.98 -7.79
CA THR A 36 -6.53 -10.62 -6.61
C THR A 36 -6.25 -9.88 -5.31
N HIS A 37 -5.11 -9.19 -5.20
CA HIS A 37 -4.69 -8.51 -3.99
C HIS A 37 -4.20 -7.08 -4.27
N ILE A 38 -4.38 -6.20 -3.29
CA ILE A 38 -3.72 -4.90 -3.24
C ILE A 38 -2.24 -5.14 -2.95
N HIS A 39 -1.38 -4.52 -3.75
CA HIS A 39 0.07 -4.64 -3.63
C HIS A 39 0.64 -3.38 -2.97
N LEU A 40 1.46 -3.59 -1.95
CA LEU A 40 2.14 -2.56 -1.17
C LEU A 40 3.65 -2.85 -1.16
N ALA A 41 4.45 -1.80 -1.32
CA ALA A 41 5.88 -1.83 -1.10
C ALA A 41 6.18 -1.73 0.40
N ALA A 42 7.23 -2.44 0.85
CA ALA A 42 7.74 -2.39 2.22
C ALA A 42 8.63 -1.15 2.50
N GLY A 43 8.35 -0.03 1.83
CA GLY A 43 9.16 1.19 1.88
C GLY A 43 8.85 2.16 0.73
N LEU A 44 9.62 3.25 0.65
CA LEU A 44 9.55 4.26 -0.42
C LEU A 44 10.62 4.02 -1.51
N PRO A 45 10.48 4.64 -2.70
CA PRO A 45 11.52 4.60 -3.72
C PRO A 45 12.88 5.04 -3.16
N GLY A 46 13.93 4.30 -3.49
CA GLY A 46 15.29 4.55 -2.97
C GLY A 46 15.62 3.83 -1.67
N ASP A 47 14.63 3.26 -0.97
CA ASP A 47 14.89 2.40 0.19
C ASP A 47 15.45 1.04 -0.29
N PRO A 48 16.62 0.58 0.21
CA PRO A 48 17.22 -0.69 -0.20
C PRO A 48 16.34 -1.93 0.09
N ARG A 49 15.35 -1.80 0.98
CA ARG A 49 14.36 -2.85 1.28
C ARG A 49 13.28 -2.96 0.19
N VAL A 50 13.11 -1.93 -0.63
CA VAL A 50 12.14 -1.89 -1.73
C VAL A 50 12.78 -2.48 -2.98
N ARG A 51 12.71 -3.81 -3.10
CA ARG A 51 13.07 -4.52 -4.33
C ARG A 51 11.93 -4.55 -5.35
N SER A 52 10.69 -4.44 -4.86
CA SER A 52 9.47 -4.56 -5.66
C SER A 52 8.27 -3.96 -4.92
N GLY A 53 7.15 -3.75 -5.62
CA GLY A 53 5.89 -3.27 -5.04
C GLY A 53 5.53 -1.82 -5.38
N MET A 54 6.45 -1.05 -5.97
CA MET A 54 6.17 0.29 -6.50
C MET A 54 6.64 0.38 -7.95
N ARG A 55 5.79 0.89 -8.85
CA ARG A 55 6.19 1.06 -10.26
C ARG A 55 7.16 2.23 -10.38
N PRO A 56 8.18 2.16 -11.25
CA PRO A 56 9.13 3.26 -11.44
C PRO A 56 8.47 4.59 -11.80
N ASP A 57 7.37 4.54 -12.54
CA ASP A 57 6.58 5.69 -13.00
C ASP A 57 5.50 6.15 -11.99
N SER A 58 5.59 5.72 -10.73
CA SER A 58 4.69 6.23 -9.69
C SER A 58 4.95 7.71 -9.45
N GLU A 59 3.87 8.50 -9.41
CA GLU A 59 3.91 9.95 -9.18
C GLU A 59 3.52 10.29 -7.74
N ILE A 60 2.74 9.41 -7.11
CA ILE A 60 2.25 9.52 -5.74
C ILE A 60 2.59 8.24 -4.98
N ALA A 61 3.02 8.38 -3.73
CA ALA A 61 3.05 7.29 -2.74
C ALA A 61 2.01 7.53 -1.65
N ILE A 62 1.12 6.57 -1.44
CA ILE A 62 0.14 6.57 -0.35
C ILE A 62 0.70 5.67 0.74
N ILE A 63 0.96 6.24 1.92
CA ILE A 63 1.44 5.50 3.08
C ILE A 63 0.25 4.99 3.89
N ILE A 64 0.26 3.70 4.20
CA ILE A 64 -0.84 3.01 4.88
C ILE A 64 -0.50 2.79 6.35
N ASP A 65 -1.48 3.03 7.22
CA ASP A 65 -1.47 2.63 8.62
C ASP A 65 -1.71 1.12 8.72
N GLY A 66 -0.64 0.36 8.48
CA GLY A 66 -0.66 -1.09 8.56
C GLY A 66 -1.12 -1.62 9.93
N PRO A 67 -0.52 -1.15 11.05
CA PRO A 67 -0.90 -1.58 12.39
C PRO A 67 -2.39 -1.38 12.67
N ARG A 68 -2.94 -0.21 12.34
CA ARG A 68 -4.36 0.06 12.54
C ARG A 68 -5.24 -0.79 11.65
N ALA A 69 -4.90 -0.91 10.36
CA ALA A 69 -5.65 -1.74 9.42
C ALA A 69 -5.67 -3.21 9.87
N LEU A 70 -4.53 -3.74 10.33
CA LEU A 70 -4.40 -5.10 10.83
C LEU A 70 -5.23 -5.31 12.11
N ALA A 71 -5.17 -4.37 13.05
CA ALA A 71 -5.95 -4.42 14.29
C ALA A 71 -7.47 -4.36 14.04
N GLU A 72 -7.90 -3.63 13.01
CA GLU A 72 -9.29 -3.56 12.55
C GLU A 72 -9.67 -4.71 11.58
N GLY A 73 -8.82 -5.72 11.43
CA GLY A 73 -9.16 -6.99 10.77
C GLY A 73 -8.77 -7.10 9.28
N ILE A 74 -8.03 -6.14 8.71
CA ILE A 74 -7.51 -6.26 7.34
C ILE A 74 -6.26 -7.15 7.34
N PRO A 75 -6.30 -8.32 6.69
CA PRO A 75 -5.17 -9.25 6.73
C PRO A 75 -4.05 -8.80 5.78
N PHE A 76 -2.80 -9.02 6.21
CA PHE A 76 -1.61 -8.75 5.40
C PHE A 76 -0.77 -10.00 5.22
N PHE A 77 -0.12 -10.10 4.06
CA PHE A 77 0.74 -11.22 3.69
C PHE A 77 2.02 -10.69 3.06
N ARG A 78 3.14 -11.36 3.32
CA ARG A 78 4.41 -11.14 2.64
C ARG A 78 4.62 -12.19 1.56
N SER A 79 4.90 -11.76 0.34
CA SER A 79 5.32 -12.63 -0.76
C SER A 79 6.79 -13.03 -0.64
N ALA A 80 7.23 -13.99 -1.46
CA ALA A 80 8.63 -14.43 -1.50
C ALA A 80 9.61 -13.29 -1.89
N ASN A 81 9.19 -12.33 -2.71
CA ASN A 81 10.00 -11.17 -3.12
C ASN A 81 9.86 -9.94 -2.20
N GLY A 82 9.19 -10.11 -1.04
CA GLY A 82 9.07 -9.06 -0.03
C GLY A 82 7.98 -8.01 -0.28
N VAL A 83 7.18 -8.17 -1.33
CA VAL A 83 5.94 -7.37 -1.53
C VAL A 83 4.95 -7.71 -0.43
N ILE A 84 4.27 -6.68 0.07
CA ILE A 84 3.16 -6.87 1.01
C ILE A 84 1.85 -6.89 0.20
N LEU A 85 1.03 -7.89 0.49
CA LEU A 85 -0.24 -8.17 -0.18
C LEU A 85 -1.35 -8.09 0.85
N THR A 86 -2.49 -7.56 0.46
CA THR A 86 -3.71 -7.62 1.26
C THR A 86 -4.93 -7.78 0.35
N PRO A 87 -5.91 -8.62 0.69
CA PRO A 87 -7.19 -8.66 0.00
C PRO A 87 -8.02 -7.40 0.28
N GLY A 88 -7.69 -6.62 1.31
CA GLY A 88 -8.50 -5.52 1.82
C GLY A 88 -9.48 -5.96 2.90
N ASP A 89 -10.42 -5.08 3.22
CA ASP A 89 -11.58 -5.32 4.09
C ASP A 89 -12.64 -6.20 3.40
N ALA A 90 -13.85 -6.25 3.98
CA ALA A 90 -14.98 -7.00 3.44
C ALA A 90 -15.40 -6.56 2.02
N GLU A 91 -15.09 -5.32 1.65
CA GLU A 91 -15.34 -4.77 0.31
C GLU A 91 -14.12 -4.92 -0.62
N GLY A 92 -13.07 -5.60 -0.15
CA GLY A 92 -11.82 -5.82 -0.87
C GLY A 92 -10.97 -4.55 -0.99
N ARG A 93 -11.06 -3.64 -0.02
CA ARG A 93 -10.42 -2.32 -0.07
C ARG A 93 -9.50 -2.04 1.11
N ILE A 94 -8.60 -1.06 0.93
CA ILE A 94 -8.04 -0.31 2.06
C ILE A 94 -8.71 1.06 2.05
N PRO A 95 -9.68 1.29 2.94
CA PRO A 95 -10.36 2.57 3.09
C PRO A 95 -9.40 3.74 3.34
N PRO A 96 -9.76 4.96 2.90
CA PRO A 96 -8.93 6.15 3.11
C PRO A 96 -8.63 6.48 4.58
N LYS A 97 -9.44 5.98 5.54
CA LYS A 97 -9.17 6.13 6.99
C LYS A 97 -7.84 5.52 7.45
N TYR A 98 -7.26 4.62 6.65
CA TYR A 98 -5.96 4.03 6.89
C TYR A 98 -4.83 4.72 6.12
N PHE A 99 -5.08 5.84 5.44
CA PHE A 99 -4.00 6.57 4.75
C PHE A 99 -3.33 7.53 5.74
N LEU A 100 -2.11 7.21 6.17
CA LEU A 100 -1.33 8.05 7.08
C LEU A 100 -0.91 9.37 6.42
N ARG A 101 -0.42 9.28 5.18
CA ARG A 101 0.04 10.44 4.41
C ARG A 101 0.13 10.09 2.93
N VAL A 102 0.13 11.14 2.11
CA VAL A 102 0.27 11.04 0.66
C VAL A 102 1.45 11.90 0.24
N LEU A 103 2.42 11.30 -0.42
CA LEU A 103 3.66 11.95 -0.84
C LEU A 103 3.66 12.11 -2.36
N GLN A 104 4.08 13.27 -2.83
CA GLN A 104 4.41 13.48 -4.23
C GLN A 104 5.84 12.98 -4.47
N LEU A 105 5.98 11.97 -5.35
CA LEU A 105 7.27 11.35 -5.66
C LEU A 105 8.00 12.08 -6.79
N ARG A 106 7.26 12.71 -7.69
CA ARG A 106 7.81 13.44 -8.83
C ARG A 106 7.17 14.83 -8.89
N PRO A 107 7.98 15.91 -8.98
CA PRO A 107 7.45 17.26 -9.15
C PRO A 107 6.70 17.37 -10.49
N HIS A 108 5.71 18.26 -10.53
CA HIS A 108 5.03 18.60 -11.78
C HIS A 108 6.04 19.28 -12.72
N ARG A 109 6.11 18.79 -13.96
CA ARG A 109 6.78 19.50 -15.05
C ARG A 109 5.77 20.41 -15.73
#